data_AF-A0A961RLF6-F1
#
_entry.id   AF-A0A961RLF6-F1
#
_cell.length_a   1.000
_cell.length_b   1.000
_cell.length_c   1.000
_cell.angle_alpha   90.00
_cell.angle_beta   90.00
_cell.angle_gamma   90.00
#
_symmetry.space_group_name_H-M   'P 1'
#
loop_
_entity.id
_entity.type
_entity.pdbx_description
1 polymer ?
#
loop_
_entity_poly.entity_id
_entity_poly.type
_entity_poly.pdbx_seq_one_letter_code
_entity_poly.pdbx_strand_id
1 'polypeptide(L)' 'RDLFPEPPPAGVVPSCAEAGILGALTGVIGTLQAMEAIKVITGAGEPLVGRLLLYDALAARFETIRYRARRSG' A
#
# COMPACT_ATOMS: atom_id res chain seq x y z
N ARG A 1 -3.80 0.73 13.55
CA ARG A 1 -2.78 -0.23 14.05
C ARG A 1 -2.13 -0.83 12.82
N ASP A 2 -0.82 -0.97 12.85
CA ASP A 2 -0.03 -1.29 11.67
C ASP A 2 -0.12 -2.77 11.32
N LEU A 3 -0.06 -3.07 10.02
CA LEU A 3 0.07 -4.44 9.53
C LEU A 3 1.44 -5.02 9.92
N PHE A 4 2.48 -4.18 9.89
CA PHE A 4 3.84 -4.50 10.28
C PHE A 4 4.29 -3.49 11.36
N PRO A 5 4.15 -3.85 12.66
CA PRO A 5 4.43 -2.92 13.76
C PRO A 5 5.93 -2.74 14.04
N GLU A 6 6.74 -3.73 13.66
CA GLU A 6 8.20 -3.67 13.79
C GLU A 6 8.83 -3.44 12.42
N PRO A 7 9.80 -2.53 12.31
CA PRO A 7 10.51 -2.31 11.06
C PRO A 7 11.31 -3.57 10.67
N PRO A 8 11.51 -3.81 9.36
CA PRO A 8 12.37 -4.90 8.91
C PRO A 8 13.81 -4.66 9.40
N PRO A 9 14.59 -5.74 9.66
CA PRO A 9 16.00 -5.60 10.02
C PRO A 9 16.79 -4.84 8.95
N ALA A 10 17.80 -4.07 9.38
CA ALA A 10 18.65 -3.32 8.46
C ALA A 10 19.32 -4.26 7.43
N GLY A 11 19.30 -3.85 6.16
CA GLY A 11 19.91 -4.60 5.05
C GLY A 11 19.06 -5.73 4.45
N VAL A 12 17.84 -5.98 4.95
CA VAL A 12 16.94 -7.03 4.40
C VAL A 12 16.23 -6.59 3.13
N VAL A 13 16.07 -5.28 2.92
CA VAL A 13 15.39 -4.70 1.76
C VAL A 13 16.32 -3.64 1.15
N PRO A 14 16.60 -3.68 -0.16
CA PRO A 14 17.37 -2.63 -0.81
C PRO A 14 16.61 -1.30 -0.73
N SER A 15 17.35 -0.20 -0.60
CA SER A 15 16.76 1.12 -0.67
C SER A 15 16.19 1.41 -2.06
N CYS A 16 15.25 2.38 -2.16
CA CYS A 16 14.77 2.84 -3.47
C CYS A 16 15.91 3.36 -4.37
N ALA A 17 16.99 3.87 -3.77
CA ALA A 17 18.17 4.32 -4.48
C ALA A 17 19.02 3.16 -5.05
N GLU A 18 18.99 1.99 -4.40
CA GLU A 18 19.73 0.79 -4.82
C GLU A 18 18.92 -0.08 -5.79
N ALA A 19 17.61 -0.25 -5.56
CA ALA A 19 16.75 -1.08 -6.39
C ALA A 19 16.19 -0.34 -7.62
N GLY A 20 16.05 0.98 -7.55
CA GLY A 20 15.31 1.78 -8.51
C GLY A 20 13.79 1.60 -8.42
N ILE A 21 13.03 2.51 -9.04
CA ILE A 21 11.56 2.42 -9.12
C ILE A 21 11.06 3.00 -10.44
N LEU A 22 10.02 2.38 -11.01
CA LEU A 22 9.36 2.90 -12.21
C LEU A 22 8.45 4.08 -11.83
N GLY A 23 8.68 5.27 -12.38
CA GLY A 23 7.86 6.47 -12.09
C GLY A 23 6.38 6.28 -12.41
N ALA A 24 6.06 5.47 -13.43
CA ALA A 24 4.69 5.10 -13.75
C ALA A 24 4.02 4.30 -12.61
N LEU A 25 4.74 3.37 -11.99
CA LEU A 25 4.23 2.60 -10.84
C LEU A 25 3.93 3.52 -9.66
N THR A 26 4.84 4.44 -9.32
CA THR A 26 4.60 5.41 -8.24
C THR A 26 3.43 6.34 -8.56
N GLY A 27 3.26 6.74 -9.82
CA GLY A 27 2.12 7.54 -10.28
C GLY A 27 0.77 6.84 -10.10
N VAL A 28 0.69 5.54 -10.43
CA VAL A 28 -0.51 4.71 -10.20
C VAL A 28 -0.84 4.64 -8.71
N ILE A 29 0.14 4.30 -7.86
CA ILE A 29 -0.08 4.19 -6.42
C ILE A 29 -0.49 5.53 -5.80
N GLY A 30 0.16 6.63 -6.16
CA GLY A 30 -0.19 7.96 -5.66
C GLY A 30 -1.62 8.39 -6.08
N THR A 31 -2.02 8.08 -7.31
CA THR A 31 -3.38 8.35 -7.80
C THR A 31 -4.43 7.54 -7.03
N LEU A 32 -4.15 6.27 -6.76
CA LEU A 32 -5.02 5.42 -5.94
C LEU A 32 -5.12 5.96 -4.51
N GLN A 33 -4.01 6.40 -3.90
CA GLN A 33 -4.01 7.02 -2.59
C GLN A 33 -4.84 8.31 -2.56
N ALA A 34 -4.72 9.17 -3.56
CA ALA A 34 -5.53 10.38 -3.68
C ALA A 34 -7.03 10.06 -3.79
N MET A 35 -7.39 9.01 -4.54
CA MET A 35 -8.78 8.54 -4.63
C MET A 35 -9.31 8.04 -3.28
N GLU A 36 -8.51 7.29 -2.52
CA GLU A 36 -8.90 6.87 -1.17
C GLU A 36 -9.11 8.05 -0.23
N ALA A 37 -8.27 9.09 -0.32
CA ALA A 37 -8.45 10.31 0.46
C ALA A 37 -9.77 11.02 0.10
N ILE A 38 -10.09 11.13 -1.20
CA ILE A 38 -11.35 11.72 -1.67
C ILE A 38 -12.56 10.94 -1.11
N LYS A 39 -12.55 9.60 -1.18
CA LYS A 39 -13.63 8.77 -0.64
C LYS A 39 -13.85 9.01 0.85
N VAL A 40 -12.76 9.09 1.62
CA VAL A 40 -12.82 9.34 3.08
C VAL A 40 -13.38 10.74 3.37
N ILE A 41 -12.91 11.78 2.68
CA ILE A 41 -13.33 13.16 2.91
C ILE A 41 -14.80 13.37 2.54
N THR A 42 -15.25 12.76 1.43
CA THR A 42 -16.59 12.98 0.89
C THR A 42 -17.64 12.00 1.44
N GLY A 43 -17.21 10.92 2.09
CA GLY A 43 -18.09 9.81 2.45
C GLY A 43 -18.57 9.00 1.23
N ALA A 44 -17.92 9.13 0.08
CA ALA A 44 -18.30 8.42 -1.14
C ALA A 44 -17.75 7.00 -1.18
N GLY A 45 -18.61 6.03 -1.49
CA GLY A 45 -18.23 4.63 -1.69
C GLY A 45 -17.62 3.97 -0.45
N GLU A 46 -16.84 2.91 -0.66
CA GLU A 46 -16.21 2.14 0.42
C GLU A 46 -14.67 2.31 0.37
N PRO A 47 -14.06 3.01 1.34
CA PRO A 47 -12.60 3.14 1.45
C PRO A 47 -11.90 1.81 1.71
N LEU A 48 -10.65 1.64 1.28
CA LEU A 48 -9.83 0.44 1.46
C LEU A 48 -9.37 0.19 2.92
N VAL A 49 -10.04 0.78 3.91
CA VAL A 49 -9.73 0.56 5.33
C VAL A 49 -9.79 -0.93 5.67
N GLY A 50 -8.76 -1.42 6.37
CA GLY A 50 -8.61 -2.84 6.74
C GLY A 50 -8.26 -3.78 5.57
N ARG A 51 -7.93 -3.22 4.40
CA ARG A 51 -7.55 -3.97 3.20
C ARG A 51 -6.18 -3.50 2.71
N LEU A 52 -5.38 -4.44 2.22
CA LEU A 52 -4.11 -4.18 1.55
C LEU A 52 -4.31 -4.41 0.06
N LEU A 53 -4.09 -3.36 -0.74
CA LEU A 53 -4.07 -3.47 -2.19
C LEU A 53 -2.64 -3.76 -2.66
N LEU A 54 -2.48 -4.84 -3.41
CA LEU A 54 -1.26 -5.21 -4.11
C LEU A 54 -1.45 -4.91 -5.59
N TYR A 55 -0.46 -4.25 -6.19
CA TYR A 55 -0.41 -3.97 -7.62
C TYR A 55 0.87 -4.57 -8.20
N ASP A 56 0.70 -5.55 -9.08
CA ASP A 56 1.75 -6.08 -9.92
C ASP A 56 1.69 -5.38 -11.28
N ALA A 57 2.65 -4.47 -11.53
CA ALA A 57 2.69 -3.68 -12.75
C ALA A 57 3.10 -4.49 -13.99
N LEU A 58 3.88 -5.56 -13.84
CA LEU A 58 4.32 -6.38 -14.97
C LEU A 58 3.17 -7.25 -15.48
N ALA A 59 2.37 -7.79 -14.55
CA ALA A 59 1.19 -8.59 -14.87
C ALA A 59 -0.09 -7.75 -15.02
N ALA A 60 -0.02 -6.43 -14.78
CA ALA A 60 -1.18 -5.53 -14.70
C ALA A 60 -2.30 -6.06 -13.78
N ARG A 61 -1.91 -6.67 -12.64
CA ARG A 61 -2.84 -7.33 -11.71
C ARG A 61 -3.05 -6.51 -10.45
N PHE A 62 -4.31 -6.40 -10.04
CA PHE A 62 -4.69 -5.91 -8.71
C PHE A 62 -5.19 -7.06 -7.85
N GLU A 63 -4.72 -7.11 -6.61
CA GLU A 63 -5.16 -8.08 -5.62
C GLU A 63 -5.42 -7.38 -4.29
N THR A 64 -6.51 -7.73 -3.61
CA THR A 64 -6.85 -7.13 -2.33
C THR A 64 -6.91 -8.19 -1.24
N ILE A 65 -6.12 -7.98 -0.19
CA ILE A 65 -6.04 -8.88 0.97
C ILE A 65 -6.65 -8.19 2.17
N ARG A 66 -7.58 -8.85 2.86
CA ARG A 66 -8.05 -8.38 4.17
C ARG A 66 -6.99 -8.70 5.21
N TYR A 67 -6.62 -7.71 6.03
CA TYR A 67 -5.67 -7.93 7.11
C TYR A 67 -6.28 -7.59 8.47
N ARG A 68 -5.79 -8.28 9.50
CA ARG A 68 -6.14 -8.00 10.89
C ARG A 68 -4.87 -7.57 11.61
N ALA A 69 -4.81 -6.33 12.08
CA ALA A 69 -3.66 -5.87 12.85
C ALA A 69 -3.52 -6.71 14.13
N ARG A 70 -2.29 -7.11 14.45
CA ARG A 70 -1.99 -7.95 15.62
C ARG A 70 -2.19 -7.12 16.89
N ARG A 71 -2.84 -7.70 17.92
CA ARG A 71 -2.88 -7.09 19.26
C ARG A 71 -1.46 -7.15 19.83
N SER A 72 -0.70 -6.07 19.71
CA SER A 72 0.40 -5.75 20.62
C SER A 72 -0.23 -5.60 22.01
N GLY A 73 -0.02 -6.61 22.83
CA GLY A 73 -0.40 -6.73 24.24
C GLY A 73 0.67 -7.55 24.92
#